data_AF-A0A2V8RAK4-F1
#
_entry.id   AF-A0A2V8RAK4-F1
#
_cell.length_a   1.000
_cell.length_b   1.000
_cell.length_c   1.000
_cell.angle_alpha   90.00
_cell.angle_beta   90.00
_cell.angle_gamma   90.00
#
_symmetry.space_group_name_H-M   'P 1'
#
loop_
_entity.id
_entity.type
_entity.pdbx_description
1 polymer ?
#
loop_
_entity_poly.entity_id
_entity_poly.type
_entity_poly.pdbx_seq_one_letter_code
_entity_poly.pdbx_strand_id
1 'polypeptide(L)'
;MCMTDEELKCRLSDFEDGWTERKENIKSTDDIRKTLVAFANSVPDGDEAVLFVGVADGGNIIGVDNPEKAQNSISKTASEWCYPPIKHTARVIGVNGKYIVAAIVQASHNKPHFAGPAFIRSGSQSKKASEEVFNQLIASRISKARPLLEAMRKGERVIISRCYCVTLVDCAIVECTEHYAVFQPLIGESIYGY
;
A
#
# COMPACT_ATOMS: atom_id res chain seq x y z
N MET A 1 2.59 20.67 0.85
CA MET A 1 3.74 20.91 -0.05
C MET A 1 4.73 19.78 0.19
N CYS A 2 5.53 19.42 -0.81
CA CYS A 2 6.58 18.40 -0.64
C CYS A 2 7.90 19.07 -0.22
N MET A 3 8.69 18.42 0.63
CA MET A 3 9.95 18.95 1.16
C MET A 3 10.86 19.61 0.11
N THR A 4 11.46 20.75 0.47
CA THR A 4 12.45 21.46 -0.35
C THR A 4 13.86 20.90 -0.16
N ASP A 5 14.78 21.28 -1.06
CA ASP A 5 16.18 20.84 -0.98
C ASP A 5 16.88 21.37 0.28
N GLU A 6 16.50 22.55 0.78
CA GLU A 6 16.98 23.14 2.03
C GLU A 6 16.49 22.35 3.24
N GLU A 7 15.19 22.01 3.29
CA GLU A 7 14.60 21.21 4.36
C GLU A 7 15.24 19.81 4.44
N LEU A 8 15.50 19.19 3.28
CA LEU A 8 16.19 17.90 3.21
C LEU A 8 17.64 17.99 3.71
N LYS A 9 18.35 19.10 3.46
CA LYS A 9 19.71 19.32 3.98
C LYS A 9 19.71 19.51 5.49
N CYS A 10 18.72 20.23 6.04
CA CYS A 10 18.54 20.32 7.50
C CYS A 10 18.32 18.92 8.10
N ARG A 11 17.42 18.15 7.49
CA ARG A 11 17.07 16.80 7.95
C ARG A 11 18.21 15.79 7.90
N LEU A 12 19.18 15.96 6.99
CA LEU A 12 20.42 15.18 7.00
C LEU A 12 21.25 15.38 8.27
N SER A 13 21.22 16.60 8.82
CA SER A 13 22.05 17.03 9.95
C SER A 13 21.38 16.73 11.31
N ASP A 14 20.07 16.53 11.31
CA ASP A 14 19.30 16.23 12.52
C ASP A 14 19.49 14.77 12.99
N PHE A 15 19.33 14.56 14.30
CA PHE A 15 19.38 13.25 14.93
C PHE A 15 18.25 12.36 14.38
N GLU A 16 18.51 11.06 14.19
CA GLU A 16 17.54 10.13 13.59
C GLU A 16 16.18 10.17 14.30
N ASP A 17 15.16 10.60 13.57
CA ASP A 17 13.77 10.39 13.92
C ASP A 17 13.20 9.17 13.17
N GLY A 18 12.02 8.68 13.57
CA GLY A 18 11.38 7.52 12.92
C GLY A 18 10.98 7.72 11.46
N TRP A 19 11.22 8.90 10.89
CA TRP A 19 10.85 9.32 9.55
C TRP A 19 12.06 9.62 8.67
N THR A 20 13.26 9.24 9.12
CA THR A 20 14.50 9.42 8.38
C THR A 20 15.29 8.12 8.40
N GLU A 21 15.54 7.55 7.22
CA GLU A 21 16.40 6.38 7.06
C GLU A 21 17.60 6.75 6.19
N ARG A 22 18.79 6.25 6.55
CA ARG A 22 20.01 6.43 5.78
C ARG A 22 20.49 5.08 5.24
N LYS A 23 20.96 5.09 3.99
CA LYS A 23 21.61 3.95 3.36
C LYS A 23 22.84 4.41 2.60
N GLU A 24 23.95 3.72 2.84
CA GLU A 24 25.22 4.02 2.17
C GLU A 24 25.12 3.89 0.66
N ASN A 25 24.36 2.90 0.18
CA ASN A 25 24.23 2.58 -1.23
C ASN A 25 22.92 1.83 -1.54
N ILE A 26 22.66 1.64 -2.83
CA ILE A 26 21.43 1.01 -3.33
C ILE A 26 21.49 -0.53 -3.43
N LYS A 27 22.61 -1.17 -3.01
CA LYS A 27 22.84 -2.59 -3.27
C LYS A 27 21.88 -3.49 -2.48
N SER A 28 21.43 -3.05 -1.31
CA SER A 28 20.43 -3.79 -0.52
C SER A 28 19.01 -3.39 -0.93
N THR A 29 18.57 -3.86 -2.10
CA THR A 29 17.21 -3.61 -2.59
C THR A 29 16.14 -4.09 -1.61
N ASP A 30 16.42 -5.16 -0.85
CA ASP A 30 15.51 -5.67 0.17
C ASP A 30 15.30 -4.70 1.34
N ASP A 31 16.38 -4.09 1.83
CA ASP A 31 16.29 -3.12 2.93
C ASP A 31 15.56 -1.86 2.48
N ILE A 32 15.89 -1.35 1.29
CA ILE A 32 15.20 -0.20 0.69
C ILE A 32 13.71 -0.50 0.55
N ARG A 33 13.37 -1.69 0.05
CA ARG A 33 11.98 -2.12 -0.08
C ARG A 33 11.26 -2.14 1.27
N LYS A 34 11.88 -2.73 2.30
CA LYS A 34 11.31 -2.77 3.66
C LYS A 34 11.11 -1.37 4.23
N THR A 35 12.09 -0.49 4.08
CA THR A 35 12.00 0.91 4.52
C THR A 35 10.84 1.63 3.81
N LEU A 36 10.75 1.54 2.48
CA LEU A 36 9.68 2.19 1.73
C LEU A 36 8.30 1.70 2.18
N VAL A 37 8.13 0.39 2.38
CA VAL A 37 6.88 -0.20 2.89
C VAL A 37 6.57 0.26 4.30
N ALA A 38 7.59 0.30 5.18
CA ALA A 38 7.43 0.78 6.55
C ALA A 38 6.97 2.24 6.59
N PHE A 39 7.58 3.11 5.79
CA PHE A 39 7.16 4.50 5.64
C PHE A 39 5.74 4.60 5.10
N ALA A 40 5.44 3.95 3.96
CA ALA A 40 4.11 4.02 3.35
C ALA A 40 2.99 3.55 4.28
N ASN A 41 3.28 2.62 5.20
CA ASN A 41 2.32 2.12 6.19
C ASN A 41 2.21 2.97 7.45
N SER A 42 3.27 3.69 7.84
CA SER A 42 3.37 4.30 9.17
C SER A 42 3.23 5.82 9.15
N VAL A 43 3.63 6.50 8.07
CA VAL A 43 3.60 7.96 7.99
C VAL A 43 2.17 8.48 8.22
N PRO A 44 1.97 9.42 9.16
CA PRO A 44 0.70 10.11 9.41
C PRO A 44 0.31 11.02 8.26
N ASP A 45 -0.99 11.24 8.10
CA ASP A 45 -1.51 12.17 7.08
C ASP A 45 -0.96 13.59 7.30
N GLY A 46 -0.37 14.17 6.26
CA GLY A 46 0.25 15.50 6.31
C GLY A 46 1.77 15.48 6.55
N ASP A 47 2.33 14.35 6.99
CA ASP A 47 3.76 14.19 7.22
C ASP A 47 4.47 13.48 6.04
N GLU A 48 5.80 13.54 6.06
CA GLU A 48 6.67 12.92 5.07
C GLU A 48 7.83 12.18 5.74
N ALA A 49 8.17 11.00 5.23
CA ALA A 49 9.39 10.28 5.58
C ALA A 49 10.41 10.32 4.44
N VAL A 50 11.69 10.27 4.79
CA VAL A 50 12.78 10.41 3.82
C VAL A 50 13.76 9.25 3.94
N LEU A 51 14.00 8.56 2.83
CA LEU A 51 15.10 7.62 2.67
C LEU A 51 16.24 8.33 1.93
N PHE A 52 17.36 8.55 2.61
CA PHE A 52 18.59 9.07 2.03
C PHE A 52 19.49 7.93 1.56
N VAL A 53 19.93 7.99 0.30
CA VAL A 53 20.89 7.06 -0.30
C VAL A 53 22.18 7.80 -0.62
N GLY A 54 23.32 7.21 -0.24
CA GLY A 54 24.64 7.84 -0.28
C GLY A 54 25.05 8.45 1.07
N VAL A 55 24.41 8.03 2.16
CA VAL A 55 24.68 8.51 3.53
C VAL A 55 24.87 7.31 4.44
N ALA A 56 25.95 7.27 5.20
CA ALA A 56 26.17 6.25 6.22
C ALA A 56 25.23 6.42 7.42
N ASP A 57 25.02 5.35 8.18
CA ASP A 57 24.18 5.36 9.39
C ASP A 57 24.66 6.42 10.41
N GLY A 58 25.96 6.73 10.44
CA GLY A 58 26.54 7.81 11.26
C GLY A 58 26.38 9.23 10.68
N GLY A 59 25.58 9.42 9.63
CA GLY A 59 25.37 10.71 8.95
C GLY A 59 26.49 11.13 7.98
N ASN A 60 27.54 10.33 7.82
CA ASN A 60 28.66 10.64 6.93
C ASN A 60 28.22 10.59 5.45
N ILE A 61 28.53 11.64 4.68
CA ILE A 61 28.18 11.74 3.27
C ILE A 61 29.15 10.91 2.42
N ILE A 62 28.69 9.75 1.97
CA ILE A 62 29.45 8.86 1.07
C ILE A 62 29.30 9.34 -0.38
N GLY A 63 28.09 9.70 -0.77
CA GLY A 63 27.70 10.05 -2.13
C GLY A 63 27.25 8.86 -2.96
N VAL A 64 26.64 9.13 -4.12
CA VAL A 64 26.31 8.14 -5.14
C VAL A 64 26.98 8.51 -6.46
N ASP A 65 27.59 7.53 -7.11
CA ASP A 65 28.32 7.75 -8.38
C ASP A 65 27.38 8.12 -9.54
N ASN A 66 26.18 7.53 -9.54
CA ASN A 66 25.15 7.78 -10.55
C ASN A 66 23.80 8.00 -9.86
N PRO A 67 23.44 9.26 -9.57
CA PRO A 67 22.17 9.61 -8.92
C PRO A 67 20.94 9.13 -9.70
N GLU A 68 20.96 9.23 -11.02
CA GLU A 68 19.84 8.80 -11.88
C GLU A 68 19.58 7.30 -11.75
N LYS A 69 20.65 6.49 -11.75
CA LYS A 69 20.55 5.03 -11.55
C LYS A 69 19.98 4.71 -10.18
N ALA A 70 20.38 5.44 -9.14
CA ALA A 70 19.82 5.27 -7.80
C ALA A 70 18.32 5.65 -7.76
N GLN A 71 17.92 6.77 -8.35
CA GLN A 71 16.50 7.16 -8.46
C GLN A 71 15.68 6.09 -9.20
N ASN A 72 16.18 5.61 -10.35
CA ASN A 72 15.51 4.56 -11.12
C ASN A 72 15.37 3.25 -10.34
N SER A 73 16.39 2.88 -9.57
CA SER A 73 16.34 1.69 -8.71
C SER A 73 15.31 1.83 -7.59
N ILE A 74 15.21 2.99 -6.95
CA ILE A 74 14.19 3.27 -5.94
C ILE A 74 12.79 3.21 -6.58
N SER A 75 12.60 3.88 -7.71
CA SER A 75 11.31 3.91 -8.42
C SER A 75 10.87 2.54 -8.90
N LYS A 76 11.81 1.72 -9.38
CA LYS A 76 11.53 0.32 -9.72
C LYS A 76 11.16 -0.51 -8.50
N THR A 77 11.84 -0.30 -7.37
CA THR A 77 11.54 -0.98 -6.10
C THR A 77 10.13 -0.65 -5.63
N ALA A 78 9.79 0.64 -5.59
CA ALA A 78 8.49 1.12 -5.14
C ALA A 78 7.32 0.65 -6.02
N SER A 79 7.53 0.51 -7.34
CA SER A 79 6.46 0.17 -8.29
C SER A 79 6.34 -1.32 -8.60
N GLU A 80 7.44 -2.07 -8.71
CA GLU A 80 7.42 -3.48 -9.13
C GLU A 80 7.52 -4.47 -7.97
N TRP A 81 8.14 -4.06 -6.86
CA TRP A 81 8.50 -4.93 -5.74
C TRP A 81 7.75 -4.63 -4.45
N CYS A 82 6.96 -3.56 -4.42
CA CYS A 82 6.00 -3.24 -3.37
C CYS A 82 4.58 -3.37 -3.92
N TYR A 83 3.63 -3.78 -3.07
CA TYR A 83 2.23 -3.86 -3.46
C TYR A 83 1.29 -3.43 -2.31
N PRO A 84 0.31 -2.54 -2.53
CA PRO A 84 0.15 -1.71 -3.74
C PRO A 84 1.43 -0.90 -4.06
N PRO A 85 1.62 -0.41 -5.30
CA PRO A 85 2.75 0.44 -5.64
C PRO A 85 2.84 1.66 -4.71
N ILE A 86 4.04 1.97 -4.25
CA ILE A 86 4.28 3.10 -3.35
C ILE A 86 4.56 4.35 -4.19
N LYS A 87 3.86 5.44 -3.89
CA LYS A 87 4.15 6.75 -4.48
C LYS A 87 5.26 7.43 -3.67
N HIS A 88 6.23 8.00 -4.37
CA HIS A 88 7.35 8.74 -3.77
C HIS A 88 7.82 9.86 -4.70
N THR A 89 8.51 10.84 -4.12
CA THR A 89 9.24 11.88 -4.86
C THR A 89 10.73 11.67 -4.64
N ALA A 90 11.51 11.55 -5.72
CA ALA A 90 12.97 11.39 -5.61
C ALA A 90 13.68 12.70 -5.99
N ARG A 91 14.58 13.18 -5.12
CA ARG A 91 15.39 14.37 -5.35
C ARG A 91 16.88 14.05 -5.25
N VAL A 92 17.69 14.74 -6.06
CA VAL A 92 19.16 14.67 -6.00
C VAL A 92 19.67 15.90 -5.27
N ILE A 93 20.47 15.71 -4.23
CA ILE A 93 20.96 16.80 -3.39
C ILE A 93 22.50 16.82 -3.44
N GLY A 94 23.07 17.98 -3.74
CA GLY A 94 24.51 18.22 -3.64
C GLY A 94 24.92 18.62 -2.22
N VAL A 95 25.84 17.86 -1.60
CA VAL A 95 26.38 18.10 -0.27
C VAL A 95 27.89 17.80 -0.26
N ASN A 96 28.72 18.75 0.18
CA ASN A 96 30.18 18.60 0.30
C ASN A 96 30.86 18.09 -1.00
N GLY A 97 30.42 18.58 -2.16
CA GLY A 97 30.96 18.17 -3.47
C GLY A 97 30.54 16.77 -3.94
N LYS A 98 29.64 16.10 -3.20
CA LYS A 98 29.06 14.79 -3.54
C LYS A 98 27.57 14.93 -3.79
N TYR A 99 26.99 13.97 -4.49
CA TYR A 99 25.56 13.87 -4.70
C TYR A 99 24.96 12.75 -3.87
N ILE A 100 23.77 12.96 -3.32
CA ILE A 100 22.96 11.95 -2.65
C ILE A 100 21.56 11.94 -3.26
N VAL A 101 20.79 10.88 -3.01
CA VAL A 101 19.38 10.78 -3.43
C VAL A 101 18.48 10.73 -2.20
N ALA A 102 17.48 11.59 -2.13
CA ALA A 102 16.42 11.58 -1.13
C ALA A 102 15.13 11.06 -1.77
N ALA A 103 14.59 9.96 -1.25
CA ALA A 103 13.28 9.45 -1.61
C ALA A 103 12.26 9.81 -0.53
N ILE A 104 11.33 10.68 -0.87
CA ILE A 104 10.32 11.25 0.01
C ILE A 104 9.04 10.44 -0.16
N VAL A 105 8.54 9.86 0.93
CA VAL A 105 7.35 9.03 0.99
C VAL A 105 6.33 9.72 1.89
N GLN A 106 5.13 9.94 1.36
CA GLN A 106 4.01 10.53 2.10
C GLN A 106 3.10 9.44 2.65
N ALA A 107 2.17 9.82 3.52
CA ALA A 107 1.09 8.93 3.94
C ALA A 107 0.35 8.34 2.73
N SER A 108 0.21 7.01 2.71
CA SER A 108 -0.56 6.34 1.69
C SER A 108 -2.01 6.14 2.11
N HIS A 109 -2.93 6.37 1.19
CA HIS A 109 -4.35 6.00 1.34
C HIS A 109 -4.64 4.56 0.89
N ASN A 110 -3.68 3.88 0.25
CA ASN A 110 -3.81 2.50 -0.23
C ASN A 110 -3.14 1.50 0.73
N LYS A 111 -3.11 1.81 2.03
CA LYS A 111 -2.61 0.90 3.06
C LYS A 111 -3.53 -0.32 3.19
N PRO A 112 -3.02 -1.51 3.55
CA PRO A 112 -1.62 -1.81 3.84
C PRO A 112 -0.78 -2.10 2.58
N HIS A 113 0.45 -1.60 2.57
CA HIS A 113 1.50 -1.96 1.63
C HIS A 113 2.32 -3.17 2.11
N PHE A 114 2.80 -3.97 1.18
CA PHE A 114 3.57 -5.18 1.39
C PHE A 114 4.87 -5.15 0.58
N ALA A 115 5.91 -5.78 1.10
CA ALA A 115 7.22 -5.95 0.44
C ALA A 115 7.18 -7.06 -0.64
N GLY A 116 6.15 -7.04 -1.47
CA GLY A 116 5.94 -7.98 -2.56
C GLY A 116 4.47 -8.10 -2.94
N PRO A 117 4.16 -8.56 -4.16
CA PRO A 117 2.78 -8.78 -4.59
C PRO A 117 2.18 -10.01 -3.90
N ALA A 118 0.86 -10.02 -3.77
CA ALA A 118 0.14 -11.26 -3.48
C ALA A 118 0.16 -12.18 -4.71
N PHE A 119 0.30 -13.48 -4.47
CA PHE A 119 0.24 -14.49 -5.52
C PHE A 119 -1.00 -15.36 -5.36
N ILE A 120 -1.66 -15.65 -6.47
CA ILE A 120 -2.77 -16.58 -6.56
C ILE A 120 -2.37 -17.80 -7.38
N ARG A 121 -3.04 -18.92 -7.11
CA ARG A 121 -2.93 -20.13 -7.93
C ARG A 121 -3.99 -20.11 -9.02
N SER A 122 -3.56 -20.21 -10.27
CA SER A 122 -4.45 -20.35 -11.44
C SER A 122 -4.05 -21.62 -12.17
N GLY A 123 -4.82 -22.69 -11.96
CA GLY A 123 -4.46 -24.04 -12.41
C GLY A 123 -3.11 -24.50 -11.86
N SER A 124 -2.15 -24.76 -12.75
CA SER A 124 -0.79 -25.19 -12.39
C SER A 124 0.24 -24.05 -12.31
N GLN A 125 -0.19 -22.78 -12.38
CA GLN A 125 0.71 -21.63 -12.34
C GLN A 125 0.45 -20.68 -11.17
N SER A 126 1.52 -20.07 -10.66
CA SER A 126 1.45 -18.99 -9.66
C SER A 126 1.53 -17.66 -10.39
N LYS A 127 0.50 -16.82 -10.22
CA LYS A 127 0.38 -15.52 -10.90
C LYS A 127 0.28 -14.41 -9.86
N LYS A 128 0.83 -13.23 -10.17
CA LYS A 128 0.56 -12.03 -9.35
C LYS A 128 -0.96 -11.78 -9.35
N ALA A 129 -1.53 -11.49 -8.20
CA ALA A 129 -2.92 -11.07 -8.10
C ALA A 129 -3.12 -9.75 -8.85
N SER A 130 -4.21 -9.62 -9.59
CA SER A 130 -4.67 -8.30 -10.04
C SER A 130 -5.15 -7.49 -8.83
N GLU A 131 -5.30 -6.18 -9.01
CA GLU A 131 -5.85 -5.29 -7.98
C GLU A 131 -7.22 -5.72 -7.50
N GLU A 132 -8.11 -6.07 -8.43
CA GLU A 132 -9.44 -6.58 -8.09
C GLU A 132 -9.38 -7.87 -7.24
N VAL A 133 -8.55 -8.83 -7.64
CA VAL A 133 -8.41 -10.09 -6.89
C VAL A 133 -7.75 -9.84 -5.53
N PHE A 134 -6.77 -8.95 -5.46
CA PHE A 134 -6.15 -8.56 -4.20
C PHE A 134 -7.17 -7.93 -3.24
N ASN A 135 -8.00 -7.00 -3.70
CA ASN A 135 -9.04 -6.37 -2.88
C ASN A 135 -10.04 -7.41 -2.36
N GLN A 136 -10.41 -8.41 -3.18
CA GLN A 136 -11.22 -9.53 -2.71
C GLN A 136 -10.50 -10.36 -1.62
N LEU A 137 -9.19 -10.57 -1.73
CA LEU A 137 -8.40 -11.26 -0.70
C LEU A 137 -8.37 -10.46 0.60
N ILE A 138 -8.24 -9.13 0.54
CA ILE A 138 -8.31 -8.26 1.72
C ILE A 138 -9.71 -8.32 2.35
N ALA A 139 -10.77 -8.11 1.56
CA ALA A 139 -12.15 -8.20 2.01
C ALA A 139 -12.47 -9.55 2.66
N SER A 140 -11.91 -10.65 2.15
CA SER A 140 -12.08 -11.99 2.72
C SER A 140 -11.52 -12.18 4.14
N ARG A 141 -10.70 -11.24 4.64
CA ARG A 141 -10.26 -11.23 6.04
C ARG A 141 -11.32 -10.70 7.00
N ILE A 142 -12.31 -9.96 6.51
CA ILE A 142 -13.39 -9.40 7.32
C ILE A 142 -14.41 -10.52 7.59
N SER A 143 -14.70 -10.79 8.87
CA SER A 143 -15.59 -11.88 9.29
C SER A 143 -16.99 -11.82 8.69
N LYS A 144 -17.49 -10.60 8.40
CA LYS A 144 -18.79 -10.37 7.74
C LYS A 144 -18.71 -10.46 6.21
N ALA A 145 -17.66 -9.93 5.59
CA ALA A 145 -17.55 -9.92 4.12
C ALA A 145 -17.15 -11.29 3.57
N ARG A 146 -16.37 -12.08 4.31
CA ARG A 146 -15.97 -13.45 3.91
C ARG A 146 -17.14 -14.36 3.54
N PRO A 147 -18.17 -14.59 4.40
CA PRO A 147 -19.29 -15.45 4.04
C PRO A 147 -20.09 -14.89 2.85
N LEU A 148 -20.18 -13.57 2.71
CA LEU A 148 -20.83 -12.93 1.56
C LEU A 148 -20.07 -13.19 0.25
N LEU A 149 -18.74 -13.08 0.27
CA LEU A 149 -17.89 -13.40 -0.88
C LEU A 149 -17.99 -14.89 -1.26
N GLU A 150 -18.04 -15.79 -0.28
CA GLU A 150 -18.23 -17.22 -0.51
C GLU A 150 -19.61 -17.51 -1.14
N ALA A 151 -20.67 -16.90 -0.63
CA ALA A 151 -22.02 -17.03 -1.18
C ALA A 151 -22.10 -16.49 -2.62
N MET A 152 -21.55 -15.29 -2.86
CA MET A 152 -21.47 -14.68 -4.20
C MET A 152 -20.77 -15.59 -5.21
N ARG A 153 -19.61 -16.18 -4.84
CA ARG A 153 -18.84 -17.09 -5.72
C ARG A 153 -19.61 -18.35 -6.08
N LYS A 154 -20.41 -18.87 -5.15
CA LYS A 154 -21.22 -20.08 -5.37
C LYS A 154 -22.57 -19.78 -6.03
N GLY A 155 -22.92 -18.51 -6.22
CA GLY A 155 -24.26 -18.10 -6.67
C GLY A 155 -25.34 -18.42 -5.62
N GLU A 156 -24.97 -18.49 -4.35
CA GLU A 156 -25.90 -18.71 -3.24
C GLU A 156 -26.69 -17.43 -2.94
N ARG A 157 -27.90 -17.61 -2.41
CA ARG A 157 -28.75 -16.52 -1.98
C ARG A 157 -28.45 -16.13 -0.54
N VAL A 158 -28.72 -14.88 -0.19
CA VAL A 158 -28.57 -14.39 1.18
C VAL A 158 -29.82 -13.67 1.63
N ILE A 159 -30.14 -13.85 2.91
CA ILE A 159 -31.27 -13.20 3.55
C ILE A 159 -30.75 -11.99 4.32
N ILE A 160 -31.31 -10.82 4.04
CA ILE A 160 -31.03 -9.61 4.81
C ILE A 160 -32.19 -9.39 5.77
N SER A 161 -31.87 -9.32 7.07
CA SER A 161 -32.81 -8.97 8.13
C SER A 161 -32.45 -7.60 8.70
N ARG A 162 -33.44 -6.72 8.86
CA ARG A 162 -33.28 -5.45 9.60
C ARG A 162 -33.81 -5.64 11.00
N CYS A 163 -32.99 -5.47 12.03
CA CYS A 163 -33.42 -5.72 13.42
C CYS A 163 -34.57 -4.81 13.92
N TYR A 164 -34.88 -3.73 13.23
CA TYR A 164 -35.96 -2.79 13.60
C TYR A 164 -37.27 -3.00 12.80
N CYS A 165 -37.32 -3.98 11.88
CA CYS A 165 -38.54 -4.35 11.14
C CYS A 165 -38.48 -5.84 10.78
N VAL A 166 -39.56 -6.59 11.00
CA VAL A 166 -39.64 -8.05 10.69
C VAL A 166 -39.78 -8.28 9.18
N THR A 167 -38.92 -7.65 8.39
CA THR A 167 -38.87 -7.80 6.94
C THR A 167 -37.60 -8.55 6.62
N LEU A 168 -37.78 -9.75 6.06
CA LEU A 168 -36.72 -10.54 5.46
C LEU A 168 -36.79 -10.32 3.95
N VAL A 169 -35.66 -9.99 3.34
CA VAL A 169 -35.56 -9.82 1.89
C VAL A 169 -34.60 -10.86 1.34
N ASP A 170 -35.08 -11.67 0.39
CA ASP A 170 -34.24 -12.59 -0.39
C ASP A 170 -33.49 -11.81 -1.47
N CYS A 171 -32.16 -11.91 -1.43
CA CYS A 171 -31.27 -11.09 -2.24
C CYS A 171 -30.24 -11.96 -2.95
N ALA A 172 -29.92 -11.56 -4.19
CA ALA A 172 -28.66 -11.91 -4.82
C ALA A 172 -27.57 -10.90 -4.39
N ILE A 173 -26.34 -11.36 -4.22
CA ILE A 173 -25.18 -10.49 -4.06
C ILE A 173 -24.65 -10.16 -5.46
N VAL A 174 -24.69 -8.88 -5.82
CA VAL A 174 -24.18 -8.39 -7.11
C VAL A 174 -22.70 -8.05 -6.99
N GLU A 175 -22.31 -7.44 -5.87
CA GLU A 175 -20.95 -6.99 -5.63
C GLU A 175 -20.64 -7.05 -4.14
N CYS A 176 -19.40 -7.38 -3.78
CA CYS A 176 -18.91 -7.32 -2.42
C CYS A 176 -17.45 -6.88 -2.42
N THR A 177 -17.17 -5.75 -1.76
CA THR A 177 -15.84 -5.17 -1.59
C THR A 177 -15.44 -5.18 -0.11
N GLU A 178 -14.30 -4.58 0.22
CA GLU A 178 -13.90 -4.37 1.62
C GLU A 178 -14.73 -3.29 2.32
N HIS A 179 -15.41 -2.41 1.57
CA HIS A 179 -16.14 -1.26 2.11
C HIS A 179 -17.67 -1.44 2.07
N TYR A 180 -18.20 -2.16 1.08
CA TYR A 180 -19.63 -2.31 0.88
C TYR A 180 -20.00 -3.62 0.18
N ALA A 181 -21.29 -3.97 0.24
CA ALA A 181 -21.88 -5.02 -0.58
C ALA A 181 -23.15 -4.49 -1.25
N VAL A 182 -23.34 -4.84 -2.52
CA VAL A 182 -24.52 -4.49 -3.31
C VAL A 182 -25.41 -5.72 -3.40
N PHE A 183 -26.64 -5.55 -2.95
CA PHE A 183 -27.66 -6.59 -2.95
C PHE A 183 -28.76 -6.22 -3.93
N GLN A 184 -29.15 -7.17 -4.77
CA GLN A 184 -30.28 -7.04 -5.66
C GLN A 184 -31.45 -7.84 -5.09
N PRO A 185 -32.57 -7.18 -4.71
CA PRO A 185 -33.78 -7.89 -4.32
C PRO A 185 -34.27 -8.73 -5.49
N LEU A 186 -34.49 -10.01 -5.23
CA LEU A 186 -35.22 -10.85 -6.16
C LEU A 186 -36.70 -10.55 -5.90
N ILE A 187 -37.41 -10.00 -6.89
CA ILE A 187 -38.84 -9.71 -6.76
C ILE A 187 -39.56 -11.05 -6.57
N GLY A 188 -39.84 -11.36 -5.32
CA GLY A 188 -40.59 -12.50 -4.83
C GLY A 188 -41.38 -12.03 -3.63
N GLU A 189 -42.68 -12.27 -3.66
CA GLU A 189 -43.73 -11.67 -2.84
C GLU A 189 -43.34 -11.35 -1.40
N SER A 190 -43.66 -10.12 -1.00
CA SER A 190 -43.77 -9.72 0.39
C SER A 190 -44.78 -10.64 1.07
N ILE A 191 -44.32 -11.65 1.81
CA ILE A 191 -45.20 -12.36 2.74
C ILE A 191 -45.39 -11.41 3.91
N TYR A 192 -46.47 -10.62 3.86
CA TYR A 192 -47.05 -10.00 5.03
C TYR A 192 -47.37 -11.12 6.04
N GLY A 193 -46.66 -11.12 7.16
CA GLY A 193 -46.98 -11.94 8.33
C GLY A 193 -47.12 -11.01 9.53
N TYR A 194 -48.32 -11.00 10.10
CA TYR A 194 -48.78 -10.21 11.25
C TYR A 194 -47.82 -10.21 12.45
#